data_AF-A0A1B1L6D7-F1
#
_entry.id   AF-A0A1B1L6D7-F1
#
_cell.length_a   1.000
_cell.length_b   1.000
_cell.length_c   1.000
_cell.angle_alpha   90.00
_cell.angle_beta   90.00
_cell.angle_gamma   90.00
#
_symmetry.space_group_name_H-M   'P 1'
#
loop_
_entity.id
_entity.type
_entity.pdbx_description
1 polymer ?
#
loop_
_entity_poly.entity_id
_entity_poly.type
_entity_poly.pdbx_seq_one_letter_code
_entity_poly.pdbx_strand_id
1 'polypeptide(L)'
;MTKVKVSLRPIVHNINLPTVLKTTILPGESTERLFIATQLGEIFYIGNGVIKIFLDIRHLIIKLGTFEEGVSSSGYDERGLLGLAFHPQFYQNRLFYLHYSVAGTQGPGALSEQFKPNPCDPKTLNLKWVNRNTQYDHIDTVEEWTLQPNGQAQKRRTLLNVRRPFFNHNGVNSLNFSPETGKLVFTNGDGGSGYDPFNLSQDDLEIAGKIIEIDVSKNTFINNPPVVTRFDELPLSIQETLTVIAKGVRNITGISFQRFYNQYIKYAGNVGQDIVESIFSFVQYKPIPVTELVQMHFMRLTPNQDGFINFGWRGWEGDLPTSFIRHCSENQTLDERTMTYYDETIQTSARRILPLLSYFHQDSRPDKFGGTSLTGVQPYMGNAIPNLTGSVVFTDLAKKEDSRPPVKGVLAYTRAGTDGKHADFHAIETNYDFGTQAAYYMSLGTNLNQTKLYLGVYGSMKVTDFNKGTIFEIIP
;
A
#
# COMPACT_ATOMS: atom_id res chain seq x y z
N MET A 1 -9.48 22.83 19.31
CA MET A 1 -9.65 21.37 19.41
C MET A 1 -8.64 20.84 20.40
N THR A 2 -9.00 19.82 21.19
CA THR A 2 -8.11 19.18 22.17
C THR A 2 -7.06 18.35 21.43
N LYS A 3 -5.78 18.65 21.62
CA LYS A 3 -4.67 17.84 21.12
C LYS A 3 -4.81 16.42 21.65
N VAL A 4 -4.79 15.43 20.76
CA VAL A 4 -4.81 14.01 21.17
C VAL A 4 -3.41 13.60 21.54
N LYS A 5 -3.24 13.05 22.74
CA LYS A 5 -2.00 12.45 23.21
C LYS A 5 -2.20 10.96 23.41
N VAL A 6 -1.18 10.18 23.08
CA VAL A 6 -1.15 8.72 23.26
C VAL A 6 0.22 8.29 23.74
N SER A 7 0.31 7.17 24.43
CA SER A 7 1.60 6.54 24.78
C SER A 7 1.90 5.37 23.85
N LEU A 8 3.18 5.12 23.56
CA LEU A 8 3.60 3.94 22.80
C LEU A 8 4.15 2.88 23.78
N ARG A 9 3.46 1.75 23.90
CA ARG A 9 3.91 0.64 24.74
C ARG A 9 4.65 -0.41 23.89
N PRO A 10 5.97 -0.60 24.05
CA PRO A 10 6.70 -1.60 23.28
C PRO A 10 6.20 -3.01 23.60
N ILE A 11 6.00 -3.81 22.57
CA ILE A 11 5.56 -5.21 22.65
C ILE A 11 6.72 -6.15 22.30
N VAL A 12 7.47 -5.82 21.25
CA VAL A 12 8.67 -6.56 20.83
C VAL A 12 9.65 -5.62 20.14
N HIS A 13 10.94 -5.91 20.27
CA HIS A 13 12.05 -5.18 19.67
C HIS A 13 13.01 -6.15 18.95
N ASN A 14 14.03 -5.62 18.29
CA ASN A 14 15.06 -6.38 17.56
C ASN A 14 14.50 -7.27 16.45
N ILE A 15 13.49 -6.78 15.73
CA ILE A 15 12.96 -7.46 14.53
C ILE A 15 13.41 -6.73 13.26
N ASN A 16 13.43 -7.43 12.13
CA ASN A 16 13.63 -6.79 10.82
C ASN A 16 12.42 -5.91 10.46
N LEU A 17 12.56 -5.10 9.40
CA LEU A 17 11.59 -4.05 9.03
C LEU A 17 10.15 -4.59 8.99
N PRO A 18 9.25 -4.15 9.89
CA PRO A 18 7.89 -4.68 9.97
C PRO A 18 6.97 -3.99 8.95
N THR A 19 6.60 -4.70 7.89
CA THR A 19 5.77 -4.18 6.79
C THR A 19 4.29 -4.42 7.00
N VAL A 20 3.91 -5.51 7.67
CA VAL A 20 2.50 -5.88 7.86
C VAL A 20 2.22 -6.33 9.28
N LEU A 21 1.18 -5.76 9.87
CA LEU A 21 0.65 -6.10 11.20
C LEU A 21 -0.79 -6.60 11.04
N LYS A 22 -1.04 -7.87 11.39
CA LYS A 22 -2.38 -8.49 11.34
C LYS A 22 -2.67 -9.18 12.65
N THR A 23 -3.94 -9.44 12.92
CA THR A 23 -4.33 -10.33 14.00
C THR A 23 -5.23 -11.45 13.48
N THR A 24 -5.18 -12.59 14.17
CA THR A 24 -6.10 -13.69 13.96
C THR A 24 -6.11 -14.61 15.17
N ILE A 25 -7.06 -15.54 15.22
CA ILE A 25 -7.11 -16.60 16.22
C ILE A 25 -6.54 -17.88 15.58
N LEU A 26 -5.52 -18.47 16.21
CA LEU A 26 -4.95 -19.73 15.74
C LEU A 26 -5.94 -20.89 15.88
N PRO A 27 -5.95 -21.87 14.96
CA PRO A 27 -6.81 -23.06 15.08
C PRO A 27 -6.61 -23.78 16.42
N GLY A 28 -7.71 -23.97 17.17
CA GLY A 28 -7.69 -24.61 18.49
C GLY A 28 -7.36 -23.67 19.66
N GLU A 29 -7.11 -22.38 19.42
CA GLU A 29 -6.96 -21.35 20.46
C GLU A 29 -8.22 -20.47 20.57
N SER A 30 -8.38 -19.80 21.71
CA SER A 30 -9.44 -18.79 21.94
C SER A 30 -8.90 -17.35 21.96
N THR A 31 -7.59 -17.19 21.88
CA THR A 31 -6.92 -15.90 22.05
C THR A 31 -6.49 -15.34 20.70
N GLU A 32 -6.83 -14.10 20.45
CA GLU A 32 -6.33 -13.33 19.31
C GLU A 32 -4.82 -13.08 19.45
N ARG A 33 -4.07 -13.37 18.39
CA ARG A 33 -2.62 -13.18 18.33
C ARG A 33 -2.26 -12.08 17.33
N LEU A 34 -1.25 -11.28 17.67
CA LEU A 34 -0.64 -10.31 16.75
C LEU A 34 0.43 -11.01 15.91
N PHE A 35 0.28 -10.91 14.59
CA PHE A 35 1.22 -11.38 13.58
C PHE A 35 1.99 -10.20 12.98
N ILE A 36 3.29 -10.40 12.79
CA ILE A 36 4.22 -9.39 12.31
C ILE A 36 4.95 -10.00 11.12
N ALA A 37 4.68 -9.50 9.91
CA ALA A 37 5.47 -9.82 8.74
C ALA A 37 6.58 -8.79 8.56
N THR A 38 7.79 -9.27 8.34
CA THR A 38 8.96 -8.44 8.04
C THR A 38 9.24 -8.43 6.56
N GLN A 39 9.81 -7.35 6.04
CA GLN A 39 10.14 -7.19 4.63
C GLN A 39 11.03 -8.31 4.09
N LEU A 40 11.92 -8.86 4.93
CA LEU A 40 12.84 -9.93 4.55
C LEU A 40 12.15 -11.29 4.37
N GLY A 41 10.94 -11.50 4.89
CA GLY A 41 10.21 -12.76 4.74
C GLY A 41 10.02 -13.58 6.02
N GLU A 42 10.35 -13.02 7.19
CA GLU A 42 10.00 -13.65 8.47
C GLU A 42 8.61 -13.21 8.90
N ILE A 43 7.79 -14.15 9.35
CA ILE A 43 6.48 -13.91 9.93
C ILE A 43 6.51 -14.43 11.37
N PHE A 44 6.30 -13.53 12.31
CA PHE A 44 6.21 -13.84 13.73
C PHE A 44 4.77 -13.74 14.23
N TYR A 45 4.48 -14.36 15.36
CA TYR A 45 3.32 -14.04 16.16
C TYR A 45 3.66 -13.93 17.64
N ILE A 46 2.89 -13.13 18.37
CA ILE A 46 3.05 -12.93 19.81
C ILE A 46 1.96 -13.68 20.55
N GLY A 47 2.36 -14.59 21.44
CA GLY A 47 1.47 -15.35 22.31
C GLY A 47 2.03 -15.56 23.71
N ASN A 48 1.20 -15.30 24.74
CA ASN A 48 1.55 -15.45 26.15
C ASN A 48 2.82 -14.69 26.56
N GLY A 49 3.05 -13.51 25.98
CA GLY A 49 4.23 -12.68 26.24
C GLY A 49 5.50 -13.12 25.51
N VAL A 50 5.43 -14.13 24.63
CA VAL A 50 6.57 -14.65 23.88
C VAL A 50 6.36 -14.46 22.37
N ILE A 51 7.40 -14.07 21.66
CA ILE A 51 7.44 -14.05 20.20
C ILE A 51 7.83 -15.42 19.65
N LYS A 52 7.10 -15.90 18.64
CA LYS A 52 7.37 -17.17 17.95
C LYS A 52 7.37 -16.97 16.45
N ILE A 53 8.20 -17.73 15.73
CA ILE A 53 8.18 -17.76 14.26
C ILE A 53 6.96 -18.57 13.82
N PHE A 54 6.13 -17.96 12.98
CA PHE A 54 5.05 -18.63 12.26
C PHE A 54 5.55 -19.26 10.96
N LEU A 55 6.35 -18.50 10.19
CA LEU A 55 6.87 -18.90 8.90
C LEU A 55 8.12 -18.09 8.57
N ASP A 56 9.11 -18.72 7.95
CA ASP A 56 10.31 -18.07 7.39
C ASP A 56 10.43 -18.42 5.90
N ILE A 57 10.19 -17.43 5.05
CA ILE A 57 10.31 -17.53 3.60
C ILE A 57 11.46 -16.68 3.04
N ARG A 58 12.46 -16.30 3.85
CA ARG A 58 13.58 -15.46 3.39
C ARG A 58 14.26 -15.97 2.12
N HIS A 59 14.33 -17.30 1.96
CA HIS A 59 14.89 -17.96 0.77
C HIS A 59 14.06 -17.77 -0.51
N LEU A 60 12.77 -17.39 -0.39
CA LEU A 60 11.87 -17.08 -1.51
C LEU A 60 11.81 -15.58 -1.81
N ILE A 61 12.34 -14.74 -0.93
CA ILE A 61 12.34 -13.28 -1.09
C ILE A 61 13.53 -12.86 -1.95
N ILE A 62 13.28 -11.96 -2.90
CA ILE A 62 14.34 -11.32 -3.69
C ILE A 62 15.39 -10.65 -2.79
N LYS A 63 16.65 -10.65 -3.23
CA LYS A 63 17.72 -10.02 -2.47
C LYS A 63 17.46 -8.52 -2.36
N LEU A 64 17.28 -8.03 -1.15
CA LEU A 64 16.91 -6.65 -0.87
C LEU A 64 18.14 -5.75 -0.68
N GLY A 65 17.97 -4.47 -0.98
CA GLY A 65 18.98 -3.43 -0.73
C GLY A 65 20.18 -3.48 -1.68
N THR A 66 20.07 -4.20 -2.80
CA THR A 66 21.09 -4.27 -3.85
C THR A 66 20.54 -3.77 -5.18
N PHE A 67 21.10 -2.68 -5.71
CA PHE A 67 21.05 -2.32 -7.12
C PHE A 67 22.38 -1.70 -7.53
N GLU A 68 23.04 -2.36 -8.49
CA GLU A 68 24.20 -2.00 -9.33
C GLU A 68 25.43 -1.27 -8.73
N GLU A 69 26.61 -1.62 -9.24
CA GLU A 69 27.81 -0.79 -9.11
C GLU A 69 27.57 0.56 -9.83
N GLY A 70 27.74 1.68 -9.11
CA GLY A 70 27.72 3.02 -9.71
C GLY A 70 26.50 3.89 -9.37
N VAL A 71 25.44 3.33 -8.78
CA VAL A 71 24.37 4.11 -8.13
C VAL A 71 24.63 4.07 -6.62
N SER A 72 24.84 5.23 -6.00
CA SER A 72 24.98 5.30 -4.54
C SER A 72 23.65 4.92 -3.88
N SER A 73 23.43 3.64 -3.58
CA SER A 73 22.18 3.22 -2.96
C SER A 73 22.17 3.62 -1.48
N SER A 74 21.08 4.25 -1.08
CA SER A 74 20.80 4.62 0.30
C SER A 74 20.41 3.42 1.16
N GLY A 75 20.35 2.19 0.61
CA GLY A 75 19.89 0.95 1.26
C GLY A 75 18.35 0.76 1.29
N TYR A 76 17.59 1.67 0.68
CA TYR A 76 16.13 1.58 0.54
C TYR A 76 15.70 0.57 -0.53
N ASP A 77 14.59 -0.13 -0.29
CA ASP A 77 13.98 -1.08 -1.22
C ASP A 77 12.49 -1.23 -0.88
N GLU A 78 11.60 -1.34 -1.88
CA GLU A 78 10.16 -1.56 -1.71
C GLU A 78 9.72 -2.98 -2.09
N ARG A 79 10.66 -3.84 -2.45
CA ARG A 79 10.42 -5.26 -2.67
C ARG A 79 10.48 -6.01 -1.35
N GLY A 80 10.04 -7.26 -1.36
CA GLY A 80 10.12 -8.14 -0.19
C GLY A 80 8.81 -8.83 0.08
N LEU A 81 8.54 -9.13 1.35
CA LEU A 81 7.21 -9.56 1.81
C LEU A 81 6.33 -8.35 2.09
N LEU A 82 5.29 -8.19 1.28
CA LEU A 82 4.49 -6.97 1.16
C LEU A 82 3.04 -7.14 1.63
N GLY A 83 2.52 -8.38 1.64
CA GLY A 83 1.15 -8.66 2.04
C GLY A 83 1.02 -9.95 2.83
N LEU A 84 0.15 -9.92 3.84
CA LEU A 84 -0.30 -11.07 4.62
C LEU A 84 -1.80 -10.89 4.90
N ALA A 85 -2.61 -11.90 4.57
CA ALA A 85 -4.01 -11.95 4.96
C ALA A 85 -4.40 -13.35 5.44
N PHE A 86 -5.09 -13.43 6.57
CA PHE A 86 -5.73 -14.67 7.00
C PHE A 86 -7.12 -14.77 6.38
N HIS A 87 -7.51 -15.96 5.94
CA HIS A 87 -8.89 -16.19 5.52
C HIS A 87 -9.85 -15.87 6.67
N PRO A 88 -11.07 -15.32 6.42
CA PRO A 88 -12.03 -15.02 7.50
C PRO A 88 -12.41 -16.24 8.34
N GLN A 89 -12.27 -17.43 7.76
CA GLN A 89 -12.47 -18.73 8.39
C GLN A 89 -11.15 -19.44 8.73
N PHE A 90 -10.04 -18.70 8.95
CA PHE A 90 -8.72 -19.28 9.21
C PHE A 90 -8.72 -20.28 10.37
N TYR A 91 -9.53 -20.02 11.41
CA TYR A 91 -9.72 -20.95 12.53
C TYR A 91 -10.18 -22.34 12.07
N GLN A 92 -11.06 -22.41 11.06
CA GLN A 92 -11.62 -23.66 10.52
C GLN A 92 -10.79 -24.22 9.36
N ASN A 93 -10.49 -23.39 8.36
CA ASN A 93 -9.91 -23.83 7.09
C ASN A 93 -8.38 -23.71 7.01
N ARG A 94 -7.78 -23.00 7.97
CA ARG A 94 -6.33 -22.85 8.10
C ARG A 94 -5.67 -22.17 6.89
N LEU A 95 -6.41 -21.41 6.10
CA LEU A 95 -5.91 -20.73 4.89
C LEU A 95 -5.42 -19.31 5.19
N PHE A 96 -4.27 -18.96 4.63
CA PHE A 96 -3.72 -17.60 4.64
C PHE A 96 -3.02 -17.32 3.31
N TYR A 97 -2.72 -16.05 3.06
CA TYR A 97 -2.27 -15.57 1.76
C TYR A 97 -1.10 -14.63 1.91
N LEU A 98 -0.14 -14.74 1.00
CA LEU A 98 1.08 -13.94 0.98
C LEU A 98 1.21 -13.21 -0.35
N HIS A 99 1.76 -12.00 -0.31
CA HIS A 99 2.21 -11.25 -1.48
C HIS A 99 3.67 -10.86 -1.30
N TYR A 100 4.54 -11.27 -2.22
CA TYR A 100 5.96 -10.98 -2.13
C TYR A 100 6.70 -10.97 -3.48
N SER A 101 7.86 -10.30 -3.49
CA SER A 101 8.78 -10.22 -4.62
C SER A 101 9.71 -11.43 -4.66
N VAL A 102 9.72 -12.17 -5.77
CA VAL A 102 10.25 -13.53 -5.87
C VAL A 102 11.76 -13.57 -6.08
N ALA A 103 12.46 -14.40 -5.30
CA ALA A 103 13.89 -14.66 -5.44
C ALA A 103 14.28 -15.14 -6.84
N GLY A 104 15.42 -14.64 -7.34
CA GLY A 104 15.97 -15.04 -8.64
C GLY A 104 15.25 -14.44 -9.86
N THR A 105 14.28 -13.54 -9.66
CA THR A 105 13.53 -12.89 -10.76
C THR A 105 14.02 -11.49 -11.12
N GLN A 106 15.13 -11.05 -10.53
CA GLN A 106 15.73 -9.75 -10.82
C GLN A 106 16.05 -9.62 -12.31
N GLY A 107 15.50 -8.59 -12.93
CA GLY A 107 15.86 -8.12 -14.26
C GLY A 107 16.50 -6.73 -14.22
N PRO A 108 16.79 -6.16 -15.40
CA PRO A 108 17.51 -4.88 -15.53
C PRO A 108 16.63 -3.64 -15.27
N GLY A 109 15.34 -3.80 -14.97
CA GLY A 109 14.37 -2.70 -14.93
C GLY A 109 13.85 -2.32 -16.32
N ALA A 110 12.79 -1.52 -16.35
CA ALA A 110 12.15 -1.09 -17.60
C ALA A 110 12.79 0.15 -18.23
N LEU A 111 13.48 0.98 -17.44
CA LEU A 111 14.25 2.14 -17.87
C LEU A 111 15.59 2.17 -17.12
N SER A 112 16.66 2.56 -17.79
CA SER A 112 18.01 2.67 -17.21
C SER A 112 18.25 3.98 -16.45
N GLU A 113 17.42 4.99 -16.68
CA GLU A 113 17.57 6.33 -16.10
C GLU A 113 16.33 6.73 -15.33
N GLN A 114 16.51 7.65 -14.36
CA GLN A 114 15.40 8.25 -13.64
C GLN A 114 14.50 9.02 -14.62
N PHE A 115 13.23 8.66 -14.66
CA PHE A 115 12.27 9.33 -15.52
C PHE A 115 11.78 10.64 -14.92
N LYS A 116 11.83 11.71 -15.71
CA LYS A 116 11.12 12.96 -15.47
C LYS A 116 10.37 13.39 -16.73
N PRO A 117 9.06 13.59 -16.66
CA PRO A 117 8.28 13.99 -17.82
C PRO A 117 8.57 15.45 -18.21
N ASN A 118 8.51 15.73 -19.51
CA ASN A 118 8.65 17.07 -20.08
C ASN A 118 7.33 17.45 -20.79
N PRO A 119 6.57 18.43 -20.27
CA PRO A 119 5.30 18.86 -20.86
C PRO A 119 5.43 19.35 -22.31
N CYS A 120 6.62 19.79 -22.71
CA CYS A 120 6.91 20.25 -24.07
C CYS A 120 7.46 19.14 -25.00
N ASP A 121 7.68 17.92 -24.50
CA ASP A 121 8.12 16.77 -25.29
C ASP A 121 7.11 15.62 -25.24
N PRO A 122 6.27 15.47 -26.29
CA PRO A 122 5.29 14.38 -26.37
C PRO A 122 5.87 12.98 -26.23
N LYS A 123 7.16 12.77 -26.52
CA LYS A 123 7.80 11.46 -26.38
C LYS A 123 7.91 11.03 -24.92
N THR A 124 8.11 11.98 -24.02
CA THR A 124 8.16 11.71 -22.57
C THR A 124 6.76 11.46 -21.99
N LEU A 125 5.72 12.08 -22.58
CA LEU A 125 4.34 11.95 -22.11
C LEU A 125 3.64 10.66 -22.59
N ASN A 126 4.17 9.97 -23.60
CA ASN A 126 3.54 8.83 -24.24
C ASN A 126 4.42 7.58 -24.28
N LEU A 127 5.36 7.44 -23.35
CA LEU A 127 6.22 6.26 -23.24
C LEU A 127 5.36 5.00 -23.10
N LYS A 128 5.82 3.91 -23.73
CA LYS A 128 5.18 2.60 -23.67
C LYS A 128 6.18 1.56 -23.22
N TRP A 129 5.73 0.70 -22.31
CA TRP A 129 6.49 -0.47 -21.91
C TRP A 129 6.32 -1.58 -22.95
N VAL A 130 7.26 -1.68 -23.89
CA VAL A 130 7.14 -2.62 -25.03
C VAL A 130 7.87 -3.94 -24.75
N ASN A 131 9.12 -3.89 -24.29
CA ASN A 131 9.97 -5.08 -24.09
C ASN A 131 9.75 -5.76 -22.74
N ARG A 132 8.49 -5.99 -22.35
CA ARG A 132 8.09 -6.40 -20.99
C ARG A 132 8.67 -7.74 -20.52
N ASN A 133 9.05 -8.61 -21.46
CA ASN A 133 9.61 -9.93 -21.17
C ASN A 133 11.09 -9.90 -20.79
N THR A 134 11.81 -8.81 -21.11
CA THR A 134 13.26 -8.70 -20.87
C THR A 134 13.65 -7.41 -20.14
N GLN A 135 12.81 -6.38 -20.19
CA GLN A 135 13.00 -5.08 -19.54
C GLN A 135 11.98 -4.94 -18.40
N TYR A 136 12.22 -5.65 -17.31
CA TYR A 136 11.42 -5.61 -16.09
C TYR A 136 12.36 -5.71 -14.89
N ASP A 137 11.91 -5.29 -13.70
CA ASP A 137 12.72 -5.33 -12.49
C ASP A 137 12.60 -6.67 -11.75
N HIS A 138 11.38 -7.13 -11.49
CA HIS A 138 11.16 -8.39 -10.77
C HIS A 138 9.76 -8.94 -11.04
N ILE A 139 9.49 -10.11 -10.46
CA ILE A 139 8.16 -10.71 -10.41
C ILE A 139 7.64 -10.66 -8.97
N ASP A 140 6.44 -10.11 -8.80
CA ASP A 140 5.65 -10.27 -7.59
C ASP A 140 4.71 -11.46 -7.72
N THR A 141 4.45 -12.16 -6.61
CA THR A 141 3.52 -13.29 -6.56
C THR A 141 2.49 -13.12 -5.46
N VAL A 142 1.25 -13.56 -5.73
CA VAL A 142 0.19 -13.70 -4.73
C VAL A 142 -0.11 -15.19 -4.55
N GLU A 143 -0.02 -15.70 -3.34
CA GLU A 143 -0.07 -17.14 -3.07
C GLU A 143 -1.08 -17.50 -1.97
N GLU A 144 -1.71 -18.67 -2.12
CA GLU A 144 -2.52 -19.32 -1.10
C GLU A 144 -1.68 -20.35 -0.35
N TRP A 145 -1.69 -20.27 0.97
CA TRP A 145 -0.98 -21.13 1.89
C TRP A 145 -1.93 -21.76 2.91
N THR A 146 -1.50 -22.86 3.53
CA THR A 146 -2.25 -23.51 4.60
C THR A 146 -1.38 -23.88 5.78
N LEU A 147 -1.93 -23.73 6.98
CA LEU A 147 -1.33 -24.21 8.21
C LEU A 147 -1.76 -25.66 8.46
N GLN A 148 -0.82 -26.60 8.36
CA GLN A 148 -1.07 -28.02 8.59
C GLN A 148 -1.35 -28.32 10.08
N PRO A 149 -1.98 -29.45 10.43
CA PRO A 149 -2.22 -29.86 11.82
C PRO A 149 -0.96 -29.96 12.69
N ASN A 150 0.20 -30.26 12.08
CA ASN A 150 1.50 -30.31 12.75
C ASN A 150 2.13 -28.91 12.99
N GLY A 151 1.42 -27.83 12.64
CA GLY A 151 1.87 -26.46 12.80
C GLY A 151 2.77 -25.93 11.67
N GLN A 152 3.04 -26.72 10.63
CA GLN A 152 3.83 -26.28 9.48
C GLN A 152 2.97 -25.56 8.44
N ALA A 153 3.44 -24.44 7.94
CA ALA A 153 2.84 -23.74 6.81
C ALA A 153 3.31 -24.33 5.47
N GLN A 154 2.40 -24.51 4.51
CA GLN A 154 2.69 -25.04 3.19
C GLN A 154 1.95 -24.26 2.10
N LYS A 155 2.65 -23.92 1.02
CA LYS A 155 2.04 -23.34 -0.19
C LYS A 155 1.07 -24.33 -0.83
N ARG A 156 -0.14 -23.87 -1.14
CA ARG A 156 -1.17 -24.64 -1.87
C ARG A 156 -1.15 -24.36 -3.36
N ARG A 157 -1.18 -23.08 -3.75
CA ARG A 157 -1.17 -22.63 -5.14
C ARG A 157 -0.75 -21.16 -5.24
N THR A 158 -0.30 -20.76 -6.42
CA THR A 158 -0.16 -19.35 -6.78
C THR A 158 -1.45 -18.86 -7.41
N LEU A 159 -1.91 -17.67 -7.01
CA LEU A 159 -3.09 -17.00 -7.55
C LEU A 159 -2.73 -16.08 -8.71
N LEU A 160 -1.63 -15.32 -8.58
CA LEU A 160 -1.15 -14.38 -9.60
C LEU A 160 0.38 -14.27 -9.58
N ASN A 161 0.97 -14.05 -10.75
CA ASN A 161 2.38 -13.67 -10.92
C ASN A 161 2.42 -12.42 -11.82
N VAL A 162 2.96 -11.32 -11.30
CA VAL A 162 2.93 -10.01 -11.96
C VAL A 162 4.35 -9.53 -12.22
N ARG A 163 4.72 -9.27 -13.49
CA ARG A 163 6.00 -8.58 -13.78
C ARG A 163 5.88 -7.11 -13.39
N ARG A 164 6.90 -6.61 -12.72
CA ARG A 164 6.99 -5.23 -12.24
C ARG A 164 8.07 -4.49 -13.04
N PRO A 165 7.77 -3.32 -13.63
CA PRO A 165 8.73 -2.61 -14.45
C PRO A 165 9.86 -1.96 -13.62
N PHE A 166 9.59 -1.60 -12.37
CA PHE A 166 10.54 -0.99 -11.45
C PHE A 166 10.46 -1.64 -10.07
N PHE A 167 11.45 -1.35 -9.22
CA PHE A 167 11.58 -1.95 -7.89
C PHE A 167 10.58 -1.40 -6.86
N ASN A 168 9.90 -0.29 -7.16
CA ASN A 168 9.04 0.42 -6.22
C ASN A 168 7.56 0.47 -6.64
N HIS A 169 6.75 1.04 -5.76
CA HIS A 169 5.30 1.15 -5.83
C HIS A 169 4.58 -0.21 -5.89
N ASN A 170 5.12 -1.22 -5.20
CA ASN A 170 4.54 -2.58 -5.13
C ASN A 170 3.34 -2.67 -4.17
N GLY A 171 3.13 -1.63 -3.38
CA GLY A 171 2.14 -1.57 -2.31
C GLY A 171 2.60 -2.32 -1.07
N VAL A 172 2.18 -1.84 0.10
CA VAL A 172 2.44 -2.49 1.41
C VAL A 172 1.12 -2.86 2.05
N ASN A 173 1.11 -3.85 2.94
CA ASN A 173 -0.13 -4.37 3.53
C ASN A 173 -1.15 -4.72 2.43
N SER A 174 -0.65 -5.32 1.35
CA SER A 174 -1.33 -5.39 0.05
C SER A 174 -2.50 -6.37 -0.03
N LEU A 175 -2.70 -7.18 1.02
CA LEU A 175 -3.71 -8.22 1.07
C LEU A 175 -4.65 -8.01 2.26
N ASN A 176 -5.95 -8.00 1.98
CA ASN A 176 -7.01 -7.91 2.98
C ASN A 176 -8.21 -8.74 2.51
N PHE A 177 -9.01 -9.28 3.42
CA PHE A 177 -10.32 -9.83 3.02
C PHE A 177 -11.39 -8.74 3.12
N SER A 178 -12.20 -8.62 2.08
CA SER A 178 -13.37 -7.76 2.10
C SER A 178 -14.41 -8.35 3.06
N PRO A 179 -14.81 -7.67 4.14
CA PRO A 179 -15.88 -8.13 5.00
C PRO A 179 -17.27 -8.00 4.34
N GLU A 180 -17.36 -7.33 3.19
CA GLU A 180 -18.60 -7.21 2.41
C GLU A 180 -18.81 -8.38 1.46
N THR A 181 -17.77 -8.79 0.75
CA THR A 181 -17.86 -9.80 -0.32
C THR A 181 -17.27 -11.14 0.10
N GLY A 182 -16.46 -11.19 1.16
CA GLY A 182 -15.72 -12.38 1.57
C GLY A 182 -14.54 -12.73 0.66
N LYS A 183 -14.24 -11.91 -0.36
CA LYS A 183 -13.16 -12.13 -1.31
C LYS A 183 -11.83 -11.58 -0.80
N LEU A 184 -10.73 -12.14 -1.30
CA LEU A 184 -9.39 -11.61 -1.08
C LEU A 184 -9.24 -10.33 -1.92
N VAL A 185 -8.76 -9.25 -1.33
CA VAL A 185 -8.47 -7.98 -1.99
C VAL A 185 -6.96 -7.83 -2.11
N PHE A 186 -6.49 -7.63 -3.33
CA PHE A 186 -5.12 -7.32 -3.69
C PHE A 186 -5.02 -5.84 -4.11
N THR A 187 -4.22 -5.06 -3.42
CA THR A 187 -3.91 -3.67 -3.76
C THR A 187 -2.48 -3.57 -4.27
N ASN A 188 -2.25 -2.95 -5.42
CA ASN A 188 -0.90 -2.66 -5.90
C ASN A 188 -0.80 -1.23 -6.46
N GLY A 189 0.43 -0.73 -6.54
CA GLY A 189 0.72 0.55 -7.18
C GLY A 189 0.99 0.41 -8.67
N ASP A 190 1.27 1.56 -9.31
CA ASP A 190 1.43 1.78 -10.74
C ASP A 190 2.58 1.01 -11.41
N GLY A 191 3.44 0.36 -10.63
CA GLY A 191 4.60 -0.38 -11.15
C GLY A 191 5.94 0.30 -10.88
N GLY A 192 5.91 1.52 -10.35
CA GLY A 192 7.08 2.25 -9.89
C GLY A 192 7.55 3.35 -10.84
N SER A 193 8.73 3.89 -10.55
CA SER A 193 9.23 5.18 -11.08
C SER A 193 8.34 6.36 -10.69
N GLY A 194 8.90 7.57 -10.78
CA GLY A 194 8.09 8.78 -10.66
C GLY A 194 7.15 8.96 -11.83
N TYR A 195 5.99 9.57 -11.59
CA TYR A 195 5.04 10.05 -12.61
C TYR A 195 4.41 9.01 -13.55
N ASP A 196 4.42 7.72 -13.20
CA ASP A 196 3.83 6.61 -14.00
C ASP A 196 4.19 6.73 -15.50
N PRO A 197 5.46 6.47 -15.89
CA PRO A 197 5.96 6.75 -17.24
C PRO A 197 5.13 6.07 -18.33
N PHE A 198 4.57 4.90 -18.05
CA PHE A 198 3.85 4.08 -19.03
C PHE A 198 2.33 4.20 -18.95
N ASN A 199 1.81 5.03 -18.04
CA ASN A 199 0.38 5.18 -17.77
C ASN A 199 -0.33 3.88 -17.35
N LEU A 200 0.35 3.04 -16.56
CA LEU A 200 -0.20 1.74 -16.18
C LEU A 200 -1.39 1.88 -15.23
N SER A 201 -1.39 2.91 -14.38
CA SER A 201 -2.45 3.10 -13.39
C SER A 201 -3.83 3.38 -14.00
N GLN A 202 -3.89 4.13 -15.12
CA GLN A 202 -5.15 4.47 -15.80
C GLN A 202 -5.55 3.50 -16.91
N ASP A 203 -4.61 2.72 -17.47
CA ASP A 203 -4.91 1.70 -18.48
C ASP A 203 -5.74 0.56 -17.85
N ASP A 204 -6.93 0.31 -18.41
CA ASP A 204 -7.90 -0.65 -17.88
C ASP A 204 -7.43 -2.11 -17.98
N LEU A 205 -6.50 -2.42 -18.87
CA LEU A 205 -5.98 -3.78 -19.01
C LEU A 205 -4.75 -4.08 -18.15
N GLU A 206 -4.07 -3.06 -17.66
CA GLU A 206 -2.89 -3.25 -16.81
C GLU A 206 -3.30 -3.67 -15.40
N ILE A 207 -2.60 -4.69 -14.87
CA ILE A 207 -2.80 -5.16 -13.50
C ILE A 207 -2.27 -4.15 -12.49
N ALA A 208 -1.27 -3.36 -12.87
CA ALA A 208 -0.66 -2.34 -12.02
C ALA A 208 -1.61 -1.15 -11.80
N GLY A 209 -1.48 -0.52 -10.62
CA GLY A 209 -2.27 0.64 -10.21
C GLY A 209 -3.76 0.33 -9.98
N LYS A 210 -4.07 -0.91 -9.58
CA LYS A 210 -5.44 -1.41 -9.37
C LYS A 210 -5.66 -1.89 -7.94
N ILE A 211 -6.92 -1.86 -7.52
CA ILE A 211 -7.41 -2.67 -6.40
C ILE A 211 -8.31 -3.75 -6.98
N ILE A 212 -8.02 -5.01 -6.67
CA ILE A 212 -8.59 -6.19 -7.31
C ILE A 212 -9.16 -7.12 -6.25
N GLU A 213 -10.41 -7.54 -6.40
CA GLU A 213 -10.98 -8.69 -5.68
C GLU A 213 -10.66 -10.00 -6.42
N ILE A 214 -10.26 -11.00 -5.65
CA ILE A 214 -9.94 -12.35 -6.09
C ILE A 214 -10.88 -13.32 -5.37
N ASP A 215 -11.72 -14.01 -6.14
CA ASP A 215 -12.57 -15.09 -5.65
C ASP A 215 -11.76 -16.38 -5.48
N VAL A 216 -11.20 -16.55 -4.28
CA VAL A 216 -10.38 -17.71 -3.89
C VAL A 216 -11.19 -19.00 -3.73
N SER A 217 -12.53 -18.93 -3.71
CA SER A 217 -13.38 -20.13 -3.62
C SER A 217 -13.49 -20.88 -4.96
N LYS A 218 -13.24 -20.18 -6.08
CA LYS A 218 -13.26 -20.77 -7.41
C LYS A 218 -12.02 -21.62 -7.66
N ASN A 219 -12.24 -22.82 -8.17
CA ASN A 219 -11.17 -23.68 -8.64
C ASN A 219 -10.86 -23.37 -10.10
N THR A 220 -9.67 -22.84 -10.35
CA THR A 220 -9.19 -22.50 -11.70
C THR A 220 -8.59 -23.70 -12.44
N PHE A 221 -8.37 -24.82 -11.73
CA PHE A 221 -7.56 -25.97 -12.15
C PHE A 221 -6.11 -25.61 -12.55
N ILE A 222 -5.64 -24.42 -12.17
CA ILE A 222 -4.29 -23.90 -12.47
C ILE A 222 -3.63 -23.54 -11.14
N ASN A 223 -2.59 -24.29 -10.76
CA ASN A 223 -1.84 -24.05 -9.53
C ASN A 223 -0.68 -23.07 -9.70
N ASN A 224 -0.18 -22.91 -10.94
CA ASN A 224 0.94 -22.04 -11.29
C ASN A 224 0.54 -21.23 -12.55
N PRO A 225 -0.05 -20.04 -12.39
CA PRO A 225 -0.45 -19.20 -13.51
C PRO A 225 0.76 -18.61 -14.23
N PRO A 226 0.60 -18.21 -15.50
CA PRO A 226 1.66 -17.52 -16.23
C PRO A 226 2.03 -16.21 -15.52
N VAL A 227 3.26 -15.77 -15.74
CA VAL A 227 3.71 -14.44 -15.33
C VAL A 227 3.17 -13.43 -16.36
N VAL A 228 2.43 -12.43 -15.88
CA VAL A 228 1.70 -11.48 -16.72
C VAL A 228 1.96 -10.03 -16.32
N THR A 229 1.59 -9.10 -17.19
CA THR A 229 1.49 -7.66 -16.93
C THR A 229 0.05 -7.16 -17.06
N ARG A 230 -0.72 -7.80 -17.94
CA ARG A 230 -2.09 -7.42 -18.29
C ARG A 230 -3.07 -8.55 -18.06
N PHE A 231 -4.34 -8.17 -17.94
CA PHE A 231 -5.43 -9.12 -17.72
C PHE A 231 -5.70 -10.05 -18.91
N ASP A 232 -5.50 -9.58 -20.14
CA ASP A 232 -5.72 -10.37 -21.37
C ASP A 232 -4.67 -11.47 -21.58
N GLU A 233 -3.57 -11.44 -20.84
CA GLU A 233 -2.53 -12.48 -20.81
C GLU A 233 -2.89 -13.65 -19.87
N LEU A 234 -3.91 -13.48 -19.01
CA LEU A 234 -4.36 -14.51 -18.08
C LEU A 234 -5.27 -15.53 -18.77
N PRO A 235 -5.23 -16.83 -18.39
CA PRO A 235 -6.24 -17.80 -18.77
C PRO A 235 -7.65 -17.36 -18.32
N LEU A 236 -8.67 -17.67 -19.12
CA LEU A 236 -10.07 -17.29 -18.84
C LEU A 236 -10.53 -17.72 -17.44
N SER A 237 -10.19 -18.93 -17.00
CA SER A 237 -10.58 -19.44 -15.67
C SER A 237 -10.01 -18.60 -14.52
N ILE A 238 -8.89 -17.91 -14.72
CA ILE A 238 -8.32 -16.97 -13.75
C ILE A 238 -9.00 -15.60 -13.89
N GLN A 239 -9.21 -15.10 -15.11
CA GLN A 239 -9.93 -13.86 -15.34
C GLN A 239 -11.31 -13.86 -14.65
N GLU A 240 -12.02 -15.00 -14.68
CA GLU A 240 -13.33 -15.20 -14.03
C GLU A 240 -13.30 -15.13 -12.48
N THR A 241 -12.11 -15.19 -11.88
CA THR A 241 -11.93 -14.99 -10.42
C THR A 241 -11.69 -13.54 -10.05
N LEU A 242 -11.33 -12.68 -11.02
CA LEU A 242 -10.84 -11.33 -10.76
C LEU A 242 -11.91 -10.29 -11.05
N THR A 243 -11.96 -9.27 -10.20
CA THR A 243 -12.88 -8.15 -10.34
C THR A 243 -12.16 -6.88 -9.89
N VAL A 244 -12.06 -5.87 -10.75
CA VAL A 244 -11.40 -4.61 -10.42
C VAL A 244 -12.38 -3.72 -9.67
N ILE A 245 -12.00 -3.24 -8.48
CA ILE A 245 -12.84 -2.34 -7.67
C ILE A 245 -12.43 -0.87 -7.81
N ALA A 246 -11.14 -0.62 -8.07
CA ALA A 246 -10.61 0.72 -8.27
C ALA A 246 -9.39 0.74 -9.20
N LYS A 247 -9.15 1.88 -9.86
CA LYS A 247 -7.92 2.17 -10.62
C LYS A 247 -7.32 3.54 -10.27
N GLY A 248 -6.20 3.87 -10.90
CA GLY A 248 -5.52 5.15 -10.70
C GLY A 248 -4.74 5.20 -9.39
N VAL A 249 -4.19 4.07 -8.95
CA VAL A 249 -3.36 3.97 -7.74
C VAL A 249 -1.90 4.25 -8.10
N ARG A 250 -1.20 5.04 -7.28
CA ARG A 250 0.26 5.29 -7.39
C ARG A 250 1.04 4.29 -6.57
N ASN A 251 1.02 4.47 -5.25
CA ASN A 251 1.72 3.62 -4.28
C ASN A 251 0.86 3.55 -3.02
N ILE A 252 0.36 2.35 -2.69
CA ILE A 252 -0.77 2.16 -1.78
C ILE A 252 -0.35 1.48 -0.48
N THR A 253 -0.91 1.94 0.64
CA THR A 253 -0.64 1.40 1.99
C THR A 253 -1.61 0.28 2.41
N GLY A 254 -2.21 -0.38 1.41
CA GLY A 254 -3.31 -1.32 1.59
C GLY A 254 -4.69 -0.65 1.65
N ILE A 255 -5.70 -1.46 1.95
CA ILE A 255 -7.10 -1.05 2.09
C ILE A 255 -7.62 -1.48 3.47
N SER A 256 -8.35 -0.60 4.15
CA SER A 256 -9.01 -0.91 5.43
C SER A 256 -10.51 -0.68 5.34
N PHE A 257 -11.25 -1.42 6.18
CA PHE A 257 -12.71 -1.43 6.16
C PHE A 257 -13.24 -1.02 7.53
N GLN A 258 -14.05 0.02 7.59
CA GLN A 258 -14.73 0.45 8.81
C GLN A 258 -16.20 0.10 8.73
N ARG A 259 -16.70 -0.66 9.70
CA ARG A 259 -18.13 -0.92 9.83
C ARG A 259 -18.86 0.38 10.20
N PHE A 260 -19.84 0.77 9.41
CA PHE A 260 -20.71 1.92 9.68
C PHE A 260 -22.17 1.52 9.44
N TYR A 261 -22.93 1.36 10.53
CA TYR A 261 -24.27 0.76 10.51
C TYR A 261 -24.30 -0.55 9.71
N ASN A 262 -24.99 -0.56 8.58
CA ASN A 262 -25.19 -1.73 7.74
C ASN A 262 -24.21 -1.82 6.56
N GLN A 263 -23.26 -0.90 6.44
CA GLN A 263 -22.30 -0.81 5.32
C GLN A 263 -20.84 -0.82 5.81
N TYR A 264 -19.88 -0.86 4.87
CA TYR A 264 -18.48 -0.62 5.17
C TYR A 264 -17.92 0.54 4.36
N ILE A 265 -17.24 1.46 5.06
CA ILE A 265 -16.43 2.50 4.46
C ILE A 265 -15.05 1.91 4.20
N LYS A 266 -14.56 2.04 2.96
CA LYS A 266 -13.21 1.64 2.58
C LYS A 266 -12.31 2.85 2.68
N TYR A 267 -11.11 2.67 3.21
CA TYR A 267 -10.06 3.67 3.18
C TYR A 267 -8.83 3.12 2.47
N ALA A 268 -8.29 3.91 1.55
CA ALA A 268 -7.08 3.58 0.80
C ALA A 268 -6.13 4.76 0.84
N GLY A 269 -4.92 4.53 1.36
CA GLY A 269 -3.84 5.50 1.30
C GLY A 269 -3.17 5.48 -0.06
N ASN A 270 -2.82 6.63 -0.62
CA ASN A 270 -2.08 6.75 -1.87
C ASN A 270 -0.94 7.76 -1.68
N VAL A 271 0.29 7.27 -1.74
CA VAL A 271 1.50 8.08 -1.53
C VAL A 271 1.75 8.95 -2.74
N GLY A 272 2.01 10.24 -2.54
CA GLY A 272 2.26 11.24 -3.57
C GLY A 272 3.64 11.18 -4.21
N GLN A 273 3.87 12.03 -5.19
CA GLN A 273 5.16 12.20 -5.85
C GLN A 273 5.93 13.38 -5.23
N ASP A 274 5.43 14.61 -5.39
CA ASP A 274 6.17 15.82 -5.00
C ASP A 274 5.37 16.79 -4.12
N ILE A 275 4.04 16.69 -4.11
CA ILE A 275 3.18 17.73 -3.55
C ILE A 275 2.19 17.22 -2.51
N VAL A 276 1.59 16.04 -2.69
CA VAL A 276 0.40 15.64 -1.93
C VAL A 276 0.40 14.15 -1.58
N GLU A 277 0.25 13.86 -0.31
CA GLU A 277 -0.17 12.55 0.19
C GLU A 277 -1.71 12.53 0.33
N SER A 278 -2.36 11.41 0.01
CA SER A 278 -3.82 11.33 0.04
C SER A 278 -4.38 10.07 0.68
N ILE A 279 -5.54 10.22 1.32
CA ILE A 279 -6.40 9.12 1.76
C ILE A 279 -7.71 9.23 1.00
N PHE A 280 -8.09 8.17 0.31
CA PHE A 280 -9.37 8.05 -0.37
C PHE A 280 -10.36 7.28 0.49
N SER A 281 -11.64 7.64 0.41
CA SER A 281 -12.71 6.88 1.04
C SER A 281 -13.90 6.70 0.11
N PHE A 282 -14.49 5.51 0.12
CA PHE A 282 -15.70 5.22 -0.64
C PHE A 282 -16.54 4.13 0.03
N VAL A 283 -17.85 4.18 -0.20
CA VAL A 283 -18.82 3.20 0.34
C VAL A 283 -19.47 2.44 -0.81
N GLN A 284 -20.13 3.18 -1.70
CA GLN A 284 -20.76 2.67 -2.90
C GLN A 284 -19.74 2.63 -4.03
N TYR A 285 -19.69 1.53 -4.76
CA TYR A 285 -18.84 1.34 -5.91
C TYR A 285 -19.45 0.27 -6.82
N LYS A 286 -19.19 0.39 -8.12
CA LYS A 286 -19.56 -0.59 -9.13
C LYS A 286 -18.28 -1.22 -9.67
N PRO A 287 -17.89 -2.39 -9.16
CA PRO A 287 -16.68 -3.05 -9.64
C PRO A 287 -16.90 -3.67 -11.02
N ILE A 288 -15.82 -3.86 -11.78
CA ILE A 288 -15.87 -4.37 -13.16
C ILE A 288 -15.17 -5.75 -13.20
N PRO A 289 -15.86 -6.83 -13.61
CA PRO A 289 -15.24 -8.13 -13.83
C PRO A 289 -14.11 -8.04 -14.86
N VAL A 290 -13.01 -8.75 -14.63
CA VAL A 290 -11.87 -8.72 -15.56
C VAL A 290 -12.25 -9.27 -16.93
N THR A 291 -13.13 -10.27 -17.00
CA THR A 291 -13.66 -10.78 -18.27
C THR A 291 -14.37 -9.71 -19.10
N GLU A 292 -15.08 -8.78 -18.45
CA GLU A 292 -15.72 -7.64 -19.13
C GLU A 292 -14.67 -6.66 -19.67
N LEU A 293 -13.63 -6.33 -18.88
CA LEU A 293 -12.55 -5.45 -19.32
C LEU A 293 -11.83 -6.02 -20.56
N VAL A 294 -11.49 -7.31 -20.51
CA VAL A 294 -10.83 -8.02 -21.62
C VAL A 294 -11.73 -8.08 -22.85
N GLN A 295 -13.02 -8.41 -22.68
CA GLN A 295 -13.99 -8.41 -23.78
C GLN A 295 -14.12 -7.03 -24.41
N MET A 296 -14.25 -5.97 -23.61
CA MET A 296 -14.37 -4.60 -24.09
C MET A 296 -13.14 -4.14 -24.86
N HIS A 297 -11.95 -4.53 -24.39
CA HIS A 297 -10.71 -4.29 -25.13
C HIS A 297 -10.72 -4.92 -26.53
N PHE A 298 -11.08 -6.21 -26.64
CA PHE A 298 -11.15 -6.89 -27.94
C PHE A 298 -12.19 -6.26 -28.88
N MET A 299 -13.30 -5.78 -28.33
CA MET A 299 -14.33 -5.05 -29.07
C MET A 299 -13.96 -3.59 -29.37
N ARG A 300 -12.85 -3.08 -28.84
CA ARG A 300 -12.42 -1.67 -28.91
C ARG A 300 -13.48 -0.71 -28.36
N LEU A 301 -14.14 -1.12 -27.29
CA LEU A 301 -15.13 -0.33 -26.57
C LEU A 301 -14.60 0.07 -25.18
N THR A 302 -15.20 1.10 -24.60
CA THR A 302 -14.89 1.53 -23.23
C THR A 302 -15.95 0.95 -22.29
N PRO A 303 -15.54 0.28 -21.19
CA PRO A 303 -16.49 -0.23 -20.21
C PRO A 303 -17.24 0.92 -19.53
N ASN A 304 -18.45 0.66 -19.05
CA ASN A 304 -19.21 1.66 -18.31
C ASN A 304 -18.49 1.98 -16.99
N GLN A 305 -18.04 3.23 -16.84
CA GLN A 305 -17.30 3.71 -15.68
C GLN A 305 -18.20 4.30 -14.58
N ASP A 306 -19.53 4.34 -14.78
CA ASP A 306 -20.46 4.91 -13.80
C ASP A 306 -20.41 4.14 -12.47
N GLY A 307 -19.99 4.84 -11.42
CA GLY A 307 -19.81 4.27 -10.08
C GLY A 307 -18.53 3.44 -9.90
N PHE A 308 -17.70 3.28 -10.93
CA PHE A 308 -16.38 2.67 -10.79
C PHE A 308 -15.41 3.65 -10.14
N ILE A 309 -14.55 3.17 -9.23
CA ILE A 309 -13.66 4.03 -8.47
C ILE A 309 -12.39 4.31 -9.27
N ASN A 310 -12.08 5.59 -9.47
CA ASN A 310 -10.82 6.03 -10.03
C ASN A 310 -10.20 7.07 -9.09
N PHE A 311 -8.96 6.85 -8.63
CA PHE A 311 -8.25 7.82 -7.80
C PHE A 311 -7.55 8.92 -8.63
N GLY A 312 -7.46 8.74 -9.95
CA GLY A 312 -7.00 9.77 -10.88
C GLY A 312 -5.49 9.88 -11.02
N TRP A 313 -4.69 8.98 -10.43
CA TRP A 313 -3.23 9.03 -10.55
C TRP A 313 -2.76 9.04 -12.00
N ARG A 314 -1.59 9.65 -12.17
CA ARG A 314 -0.95 10.26 -13.34
C ARG A 314 -1.46 11.65 -13.68
N GLY A 315 -2.75 11.85 -13.86
CA GLY A 315 -3.32 13.20 -14.07
C GLY A 315 -3.43 14.04 -12.80
N TRP A 316 -3.65 13.38 -11.67
CA TRP A 316 -3.88 13.99 -10.36
C TRP A 316 -3.00 13.36 -9.27
N GLU A 317 -2.44 14.23 -8.43
CA GLU A 317 -1.77 13.90 -7.18
C GLU A 317 -2.63 14.43 -6.02
N GLY A 318 -3.56 13.59 -5.57
CA GLY A 318 -4.58 13.99 -4.61
C GLY A 318 -5.55 15.01 -5.19
N ASP A 319 -5.57 16.20 -4.59
CA ASP A 319 -6.43 17.31 -5.02
C ASP A 319 -5.82 18.20 -6.10
N LEU A 320 -4.52 18.02 -6.39
CA LEU A 320 -3.79 18.87 -7.32
C LEU A 320 -3.42 18.10 -8.59
N PRO A 321 -3.37 18.75 -9.75
CA PRO A 321 -2.80 18.13 -10.95
C PRO A 321 -1.34 17.72 -10.69
N THR A 322 -0.96 16.56 -11.22
CA THR A 322 0.42 16.08 -11.13
C THR A 322 1.37 17.12 -11.71
N SER A 323 2.31 17.56 -10.88
CA SER A 323 3.21 18.66 -11.20
C SER A 323 4.61 18.33 -10.69
N PHE A 324 5.64 18.81 -11.38
CA PHE A 324 6.97 18.86 -10.80
C PHE A 324 7.26 20.27 -10.28
N ILE A 325 8.12 20.33 -9.25
CA ILE A 325 8.52 21.57 -8.61
C ILE A 325 9.90 21.99 -9.14
N ARG A 326 10.08 23.28 -9.40
CA ARG A 326 11.37 23.91 -9.70
C ARG A 326 11.51 25.19 -8.90
N HIS A 327 12.66 25.40 -8.25
CA HIS A 327 12.94 26.67 -7.57
C HIS A 327 13.08 27.82 -8.56
N CYS A 328 12.47 28.96 -8.23
CA CYS A 328 12.60 30.18 -9.02
C CYS A 328 14.05 30.71 -8.95
N SER A 329 14.63 31.06 -10.10
CA SER A 329 16.03 31.52 -10.17
C SER A 329 16.28 32.85 -9.45
N GLU A 330 15.28 33.75 -9.45
CA GLU A 330 15.37 35.07 -8.81
C GLU A 330 15.14 35.02 -7.31
N ASN A 331 14.34 34.05 -6.83
CA ASN A 331 14.08 33.86 -5.41
C ASN A 331 13.91 32.38 -5.10
N GLN A 332 14.92 31.80 -4.45
CA GLN A 332 14.94 30.38 -4.07
C GLN A 332 13.91 30.02 -2.99
N THR A 333 13.25 30.98 -2.36
CA THR A 333 12.12 30.72 -1.44
C THR A 333 10.79 30.54 -2.16
N LEU A 334 10.76 30.73 -3.48
CA LEU A 334 9.58 30.55 -4.32
C LEU A 334 9.78 29.39 -5.28
N ASP A 335 8.66 28.72 -5.58
CA ASP A 335 8.63 27.53 -6.41
C ASP A 335 7.70 27.74 -7.61
N GLU A 336 8.20 27.40 -8.80
CA GLU A 336 7.41 27.16 -9.99
C GLU A 336 6.87 25.73 -9.95
N ARG A 337 5.57 25.58 -10.24
CA ARG A 337 4.90 24.28 -10.37
C ARG A 337 4.36 24.13 -11.77
N THR A 338 4.87 23.15 -12.51
CA THR A 338 4.44 22.91 -13.90
C THR A 338 3.57 21.66 -13.96
N MET A 339 2.32 21.83 -14.40
CA MET A 339 1.41 20.70 -14.64
C MET A 339 1.94 19.84 -15.78
N THR A 340 2.01 18.53 -15.56
CA THR A 340 2.69 17.62 -16.49
C THR A 340 1.76 17.00 -17.52
N TYR A 341 0.63 16.45 -17.05
CA TYR A 341 -0.28 15.64 -17.87
C TYR A 341 -1.63 16.33 -18.05
N TYR A 342 -1.61 17.57 -18.57
CA TYR A 342 -2.79 18.43 -18.63
C TYR A 342 -4.01 17.76 -19.29
N ASP A 343 -3.82 17.11 -20.44
CA ASP A 343 -4.93 16.44 -21.13
C ASP A 343 -5.53 15.30 -20.30
N GLU A 344 -4.69 14.56 -19.56
CA GLU A 344 -5.16 13.50 -18.66
C GLU A 344 -5.86 14.07 -17.42
N THR A 345 -5.38 15.21 -16.89
CA THR A 345 -6.07 15.96 -15.84
C THR A 345 -7.50 16.28 -16.27
N ILE A 346 -7.68 16.80 -17.50
CA ILE A 346 -9.00 17.09 -18.07
C ILE A 346 -9.84 15.81 -18.24
N GLN A 347 -9.28 14.77 -18.86
CA GLN A 347 -10.00 13.52 -19.12
C GLN A 347 -10.47 12.80 -17.85
N THR A 348 -9.68 12.88 -16.77
CA THR A 348 -9.96 12.21 -15.50
C THR A 348 -10.74 13.07 -14.51
N SER A 349 -10.84 14.38 -14.73
CA SER A 349 -11.46 15.35 -13.81
C SER A 349 -12.86 14.95 -13.33
N ALA A 350 -13.74 14.52 -14.25
CA ALA A 350 -15.11 14.10 -13.95
C ALA A 350 -15.24 12.61 -13.61
N ARG A 351 -14.16 11.83 -13.76
CA ARG A 351 -14.16 10.37 -13.57
C ARG A 351 -13.52 9.94 -12.26
N ARG A 352 -12.66 10.78 -11.68
CA ARG A 352 -12.02 10.49 -10.40
C ARG A 352 -12.95 10.81 -9.24
N ILE A 353 -12.74 10.11 -8.14
CA ILE A 353 -13.26 10.55 -6.84
C ILE A 353 -12.31 11.56 -6.21
N LEU A 354 -12.84 12.40 -5.32
CA LEU A 354 -12.02 13.26 -4.48
C LEU A 354 -11.47 12.45 -3.30
N PRO A 355 -10.23 12.71 -2.86
CA PRO A 355 -9.71 12.14 -1.62
C PRO A 355 -10.54 12.62 -0.42
N LEU A 356 -10.66 11.76 0.59
CA LEU A 356 -11.17 12.15 1.90
C LEU A 356 -10.30 13.24 2.51
N LEU A 357 -8.98 13.06 2.39
CA LEU A 357 -7.95 13.90 2.93
C LEU A 357 -6.80 14.00 1.93
N SER A 358 -6.33 15.22 1.69
CA SER A 358 -5.03 15.52 1.12
C SER A 358 -4.21 16.31 2.13
N TYR A 359 -2.95 15.93 2.31
CA TYR A 359 -2.00 16.70 3.11
C TYR A 359 -0.70 16.90 2.33
N PHE A 360 -0.14 18.09 2.44
CA PHE A 360 0.86 18.58 1.50
C PHE A 360 2.27 18.31 2.01
N HIS A 361 3.22 18.10 1.10
CA HIS A 361 4.65 17.97 1.43
C HIS A 361 5.23 19.24 2.06
N GLN A 362 4.60 20.39 1.79
CA GLN A 362 4.86 21.65 2.46
C GLN A 362 3.52 22.21 2.94
N ASP A 363 3.33 22.25 4.26
CA ASP A 363 2.13 22.79 4.89
C ASP A 363 2.52 23.67 6.08
N SER A 364 2.38 24.99 5.90
CA SER A 364 2.74 25.98 6.92
C SER A 364 1.59 26.29 7.89
N ARG A 365 0.44 25.64 7.74
CA ARG A 365 -0.70 25.88 8.63
C ARG A 365 -0.39 25.36 10.04
N PRO A 366 -0.91 26.02 11.10
CA PRO A 366 -0.73 25.54 12.47
C PRO A 366 -1.28 24.12 12.66
N ASP A 367 -0.60 23.31 13.49
CA ASP A 367 -1.01 21.94 13.83
C ASP A 367 -0.98 20.95 12.65
N LYS A 368 -0.26 21.29 11.57
CA LYS A 368 0.00 20.42 10.41
C LYS A 368 1.46 19.99 10.37
N PHE A 369 1.71 18.95 9.58
CA PHE A 369 3.05 18.52 9.22
C PHE A 369 3.12 18.30 7.71
N GLY A 370 4.31 18.48 7.15
CA GLY A 370 4.59 18.15 5.75
C GLY A 370 4.66 16.63 5.57
N GLY A 371 3.92 16.11 4.59
CA GLY A 371 3.97 14.70 4.22
C GLY A 371 5.32 14.29 3.65
N THR A 372 5.70 13.02 3.89
CA THR A 372 6.89 12.39 3.31
C THR A 372 6.48 11.14 2.55
N SER A 373 5.77 10.23 3.22
CA SER A 373 5.23 9.02 2.63
C SER A 373 4.25 8.42 3.61
N LEU A 374 2.99 8.31 3.20
CA LEU A 374 1.98 7.59 3.96
C LEU A 374 2.37 6.10 4.12
N THR A 375 2.30 5.54 5.33
CA THR A 375 2.75 4.15 5.61
C THR A 375 1.66 3.25 6.20
N GLY A 376 0.50 3.80 6.54
CA GLY A 376 -0.60 3.03 7.10
C GLY A 376 -1.87 3.85 7.31
N VAL A 377 -3.02 3.22 7.10
CA VAL A 377 -4.35 3.84 7.28
C VAL A 377 -5.28 2.82 7.91
N GLN A 378 -5.71 3.07 9.14
CA GLN A 378 -6.58 2.17 9.91
C GLN A 378 -7.70 2.94 10.61
N PRO A 379 -8.96 2.51 10.50
CA PRO A 379 -10.02 3.02 11.36
C PRO A 379 -9.82 2.54 12.79
N TYR A 380 -10.25 3.36 13.75
CA TYR A 380 -10.24 3.01 15.17
C TYR A 380 -11.66 3.06 15.75
N MET A 381 -12.13 1.91 16.23
CA MET A 381 -13.48 1.70 16.76
C MET A 381 -13.48 1.48 18.29
N GLY A 382 -12.31 1.57 18.93
CA GLY A 382 -12.18 1.43 20.37
C GLY A 382 -12.63 2.66 21.16
N ASN A 383 -12.83 2.47 22.46
CA ASN A 383 -13.19 3.54 23.40
C ASN A 383 -12.05 3.89 24.37
N ALA A 384 -10.93 3.17 24.32
CA ALA A 384 -9.79 3.40 25.22
C ALA A 384 -9.17 4.79 25.02
N ILE A 385 -9.09 5.25 23.76
CA ILE A 385 -8.69 6.60 23.36
C ILE A 385 -9.94 7.33 22.80
N PRO A 386 -10.79 7.95 23.64
CA PRO A 386 -12.12 8.43 23.23
C PRO A 386 -12.10 9.45 22.09
N ASN A 387 -11.05 10.29 22.03
CA ASN A 387 -10.92 11.30 20.97
C ASN A 387 -10.73 10.69 19.58
N LEU A 388 -10.29 9.43 19.48
CA LEU A 388 -10.07 8.73 18.22
C LEU A 388 -11.25 7.83 17.83
N THR A 389 -12.24 7.61 18.69
CA THR A 389 -13.36 6.70 18.41
C THR A 389 -14.08 7.09 17.12
N GLY A 390 -14.17 6.16 16.18
CA GLY A 390 -14.78 6.34 14.87
C GLY A 390 -13.92 7.09 13.84
N SER A 391 -12.71 7.51 14.21
CA SER A 391 -11.78 8.19 13.30
C SER A 391 -10.97 7.22 12.44
N VAL A 392 -10.33 7.78 11.41
CA VAL A 392 -9.31 7.11 10.61
C VAL A 392 -7.96 7.60 11.09
N VAL A 393 -7.17 6.70 11.65
CA VAL A 393 -5.80 6.95 12.10
C VAL A 393 -4.84 6.55 10.98
N PHE A 394 -3.82 7.37 10.76
CA PHE A 394 -2.82 7.10 9.74
C PHE A 394 -1.42 7.48 10.21
N THR A 395 -0.43 6.91 9.52
CA THR A 395 0.99 7.16 9.77
C THR A 395 1.67 7.73 8.55
N ASP A 396 2.59 8.66 8.77
CA ASP A 396 3.57 9.09 7.77
C ASP A 396 4.97 8.70 8.25
N LEU A 397 5.79 8.25 7.30
CA LEU A 397 7.15 7.77 7.47
C LEU A 397 8.01 8.69 8.37
N ALA A 398 7.96 10.00 8.12
CA ALA A 398 8.83 10.97 8.76
C ALA A 398 8.22 12.37 8.77
N LYS A 399 8.41 13.10 9.87
CA LYS A 399 8.08 14.52 9.95
C LYS A 399 9.11 15.33 9.17
N LYS A 400 8.68 16.03 8.12
CA LYS A 400 9.54 16.88 7.27
C LYS A 400 9.91 18.23 7.90
N GLU A 401 10.04 18.31 9.23
CA GLU A 401 10.49 19.54 9.90
C GLU A 401 12.00 19.72 9.77
N ASP A 402 12.43 20.98 9.59
CA ASP A 402 13.80 21.42 9.32
C ASP A 402 14.89 20.62 10.03
N SER A 403 15.46 19.65 9.29
CA SER A 403 16.87 19.20 9.33
C SER A 403 17.53 18.87 10.69
N ARG A 404 16.79 18.69 11.79
CA ARG A 404 17.37 18.34 13.09
C ARG A 404 17.09 16.88 13.46
N PRO A 405 18.13 16.02 13.45
CA PRO A 405 18.03 14.66 13.97
C PRO A 405 17.58 14.63 15.44
N PRO A 406 16.91 13.54 15.87
CA PRO A 406 16.56 12.37 15.06
C PRO A 406 15.22 12.50 14.33
N VAL A 407 15.16 11.91 13.13
CA VAL A 407 13.92 11.79 12.34
C VAL A 407 12.91 10.93 13.09
N LYS A 408 11.66 11.39 13.15
CA LYS A 408 10.54 10.67 13.76
C LYS A 408 9.35 10.64 12.81
N GLY A 409 8.69 9.49 12.71
CA GLY A 409 7.42 9.34 12.01
C GLY A 409 6.31 10.14 12.70
N VAL A 410 5.19 10.28 11.99
CA VAL A 410 4.03 11.02 12.49
C VAL A 410 2.83 10.11 12.56
N LEU A 411 2.05 10.25 13.63
CA LEU A 411 0.73 9.68 13.77
C LEU A 411 -0.29 10.81 13.67
N ALA A 412 -1.36 10.59 12.92
CA ALA A 412 -2.41 11.57 12.74
C ALA A 412 -3.77 10.91 12.59
N TYR A 413 -4.84 11.68 12.70
CA TYR A 413 -6.18 11.19 12.41
C TYR A 413 -6.99 12.20 11.64
N THR A 414 -7.99 11.67 10.94
CA THR A 414 -9.06 12.44 10.31
C THR A 414 -10.40 11.77 10.59
N ARG A 415 -11.50 12.47 10.35
CA ARG A 415 -12.86 11.94 10.50
C ARG A 415 -13.59 12.14 9.19
N ALA A 416 -14.24 11.10 8.70
CA ALA A 416 -15.14 11.23 7.57
C ALA A 416 -16.31 12.13 7.97
N GLY A 417 -16.38 13.32 7.38
CA GLY A 417 -17.52 14.23 7.52
C GLY A 417 -18.76 13.61 6.90
N THR A 418 -19.93 13.87 7.48
CA THR A 418 -21.22 13.39 6.94
C THR A 418 -21.74 14.23 5.77
N ASP A 419 -21.09 15.35 5.47
CA ASP A 419 -21.52 16.34 4.47
C ASP A 419 -20.74 16.29 3.16
N GLY A 420 -19.86 15.28 2.99
CA GLY A 420 -19.06 15.12 1.77
C GLY A 420 -18.00 16.19 1.57
N LYS A 421 -17.71 17.02 2.58
CA LYS A 421 -16.60 17.99 2.52
C LYS A 421 -15.26 17.32 2.76
N HIS A 422 -14.21 17.92 2.19
CA HIS A 422 -12.83 17.56 2.49
C HIS A 422 -12.60 17.54 4.00
N ALA A 423 -12.11 16.41 4.50
CA ALA A 423 -11.73 16.28 5.88
C ALA A 423 -10.33 16.87 6.06
N ASP A 424 -10.14 17.59 7.16
CA ASP A 424 -8.81 18.00 7.60
C ASP A 424 -8.26 16.95 8.56
N PHE A 425 -6.97 17.02 8.88
CA PHE A 425 -6.30 16.09 9.79
C PHE A 425 -5.76 16.78 11.05
N HIS A 426 -5.50 15.98 12.07
CA HIS A 426 -4.87 16.42 13.31
C HIS A 426 -3.73 15.49 13.67
N ALA A 427 -2.57 16.07 13.98
CA ALA A 427 -1.45 15.31 14.51
C ALA A 427 -1.79 14.73 15.88
N ILE A 428 -1.31 13.52 16.15
CA ILE A 428 -1.40 12.86 17.45
C ILE A 428 -0.02 12.96 18.11
N GLU A 429 0.02 13.50 19.31
CA GLU A 429 1.25 13.60 20.10
C GLU A 429 1.55 12.24 20.74
N THR A 430 2.71 11.67 20.44
CA THR A 430 3.15 10.40 21.02
C THR A 430 4.12 10.63 22.18
N ASN A 431 3.77 10.14 23.37
CA ASN A 431 4.61 10.17 24.55
C ASN A 431 5.49 8.91 24.61
N TYR A 432 6.58 8.90 23.84
CA TYR A 432 7.62 7.88 23.91
C TYR A 432 8.97 8.50 23.56
N ASP A 433 9.98 8.23 24.38
CA ASP A 433 11.33 8.72 24.14
C ASP A 433 12.14 7.72 23.33
N PHE A 434 12.31 8.02 22.04
CA PHE A 434 13.20 7.27 21.14
C PHE A 434 14.69 7.61 21.35
N GLY A 435 15.01 8.50 22.29
CA GLY A 435 16.36 9.01 22.51
C GLY A 435 16.90 9.73 21.27
N THR A 436 18.16 9.46 20.95
CA THR A 436 18.86 10.02 19.77
C THR A 436 18.68 9.18 18.50
N GLN A 437 17.93 8.08 18.56
CA GLN A 437 17.72 7.18 17.43
C GLN A 437 16.64 7.70 16.50
N ALA A 438 16.82 7.49 15.19
CA ALA A 438 15.74 7.67 14.23
C ALA A 438 14.62 6.67 14.51
N ALA A 439 13.38 7.07 14.25
CA ALA A 439 12.19 6.27 14.50
C ALA A 439 11.18 6.48 13.36
N TYR A 440 11.38 5.76 12.27
CA TYR A 440 10.50 5.84 11.11
C TYR A 440 9.26 4.95 11.32
N TYR A 441 8.07 5.49 11.06
CA TYR A 441 6.82 4.75 11.25
C TYR A 441 6.51 3.98 9.97
N MET A 442 6.64 2.65 10.01
CA MET A 442 6.64 1.77 8.83
C MET A 442 5.29 1.13 8.52
N SER A 443 4.48 0.86 9.54
CA SER A 443 3.21 0.16 9.36
C SER A 443 2.24 0.43 10.50
N LEU A 444 0.95 0.37 10.19
CA LEU A 444 -0.15 0.52 11.14
C LEU A 444 -1.14 -0.63 10.99
N GLY A 445 -1.39 -1.36 12.08
CA GLY A 445 -2.34 -2.47 12.14
C GLY A 445 -3.37 -2.29 13.26
N THR A 446 -4.39 -3.12 13.25
CA THR A 446 -5.42 -3.18 14.29
C THR A 446 -5.64 -4.62 14.74
N ASN A 447 -6.32 -4.79 15.88
CA ASN A 447 -7.00 -6.05 16.17
C ASN A 447 -8.28 -6.22 15.32
N LEU A 448 -8.91 -7.40 15.36
CA LEU A 448 -10.06 -7.76 14.52
C LEU A 448 -11.24 -6.81 14.67
N ASN A 449 -11.49 -6.35 15.91
CA ASN A 449 -12.58 -5.42 16.22
C ASN A 449 -12.16 -3.94 16.12
N GLN A 450 -10.93 -3.65 15.67
CA GLN A 450 -10.40 -2.29 15.51
C GLN A 450 -10.42 -1.46 16.80
N THR A 451 -10.37 -2.12 17.96
CA THR A 451 -10.35 -1.50 19.28
C THR A 451 -8.95 -1.23 19.81
N LYS A 452 -7.92 -1.76 19.14
CA LYS A 452 -6.50 -1.57 19.43
C LYS A 452 -5.75 -1.22 18.15
N LEU A 453 -4.72 -0.39 18.29
CA LEU A 453 -3.81 -0.02 17.20
C LEU A 453 -2.41 -0.52 17.53
N TYR A 454 -1.72 -1.00 16.50
CA TYR A 454 -0.33 -1.45 16.57
C TYR A 454 0.51 -0.68 15.58
N LEU A 455 1.65 -0.17 16.02
CA LEU A 455 2.57 0.64 15.23
C LEU A 455 3.89 -0.12 15.04
N GLY A 456 4.30 -0.31 13.79
CA GLY A 456 5.63 -0.79 13.44
C GLY A 456 6.57 0.38 13.26
N VAL A 457 7.68 0.40 13.99
CA VAL A 457 8.72 1.44 13.92
C VAL A 457 10.04 0.81 13.52
N TYR A 458 10.83 1.50 12.70
CA TYR A 458 12.17 1.06 12.30
C TYR A 458 13.21 2.16 12.49
N GLY A 459 14.41 1.78 12.90
CA GLY A 459 15.51 2.71 13.21
C GLY A 459 16.32 3.19 12.01
N SER A 460 15.99 2.76 10.79
CA SER A 460 16.76 3.07 9.57
C SER A 460 15.84 3.13 8.34
N MET A 461 16.31 3.73 7.25
CA MET A 461 15.70 3.56 5.91
C MET A 461 16.34 2.42 5.11
N LYS A 462 17.38 1.79 5.67
CA LYS A 462 18.08 0.68 5.04
C LYS A 462 17.44 -0.64 5.41
N VAL A 463 16.94 -1.37 4.43
CA VAL A 463 16.42 -2.73 4.65
C VAL A 463 17.52 -3.71 5.13
N THR A 464 18.77 -3.40 4.82
CA THR A 464 19.96 -4.18 5.22
C THR A 464 20.45 -3.87 6.63
N ASP A 465 19.93 -2.83 7.30
CA ASP A 465 20.21 -2.58 8.71
C ASP A 465 19.33 -3.49 9.56
N PHE A 466 19.75 -4.73 9.77
CA PHE A 466 18.94 -5.75 10.43
C PHE A 466 18.57 -5.44 11.88
N ASN A 467 17.43 -5.97 12.31
CA ASN A 467 16.97 -5.98 13.71
C ASN A 467 16.82 -4.58 14.33
N LYS A 468 16.44 -3.56 13.54
CA LYS A 468 16.17 -2.19 14.00
C LYS A 468 14.70 -1.89 14.27
N GLY A 469 13.86 -2.92 14.26
CA GLY A 469 12.41 -2.80 14.36
C GLY A 469 11.87 -3.03 15.77
N THR A 470 10.82 -2.27 16.08
CA THR A 470 10.05 -2.38 17.31
C THR A 470 8.57 -2.27 16.98
N ILE A 471 7.74 -3.12 17.60
CA ILE A 471 6.28 -3.02 17.53
C ILE A 471 5.76 -2.42 18.83
N PHE A 472 4.85 -1.47 18.70
CA PHE A 472 4.18 -0.80 19.80
C PHE A 472 2.68 -1.05 19.77
N GLU A 473 2.05 -1.14 20.94
CA GLU A 473 0.61 -0.90 21.11
C GLU A 473 0.43 0.58 21.39
N ILE A 474 -0.50 1.23 20.68
CA ILE A 474 -0.88 2.62 20.95
C ILE A 474 -1.93 2.60 22.06
N ILE A 475 -1.61 3.24 23.17
CA ILE A 475 -2.44 3.27 24.38
C ILE A 475 -2.74 4.72 24.80
N PRO A 476 -3.72 4.96 25.69
CA PRO A 476 -4.10 6.31 26.13
C PRO A 476 -2.96 7.12 26.77
#